data_AF-A0AAD9QW32-F1
#
_entry.id   AF-A0AAD9QW32-F1
#
_cell.length_a   1.000
_cell.length_b   1.000
_cell.length_c   1.000
_cell.angle_alpha   90.00
_cell.angle_beta   90.00
_cell.angle_gamma   90.00
#
_symmetry.space_group_name_H-M   'P 1'
#
loop_
_entity.id
_entity.type
_entity.pdbx_description
1 polymer ?
#
loop_
_entity_poly.entity_id
_entity_poly.type
_entity_poly.pdbx_seq_one_letter_code
_entity_poly.pdbx_strand_id
1 'polypeptide(L)'
;MRTNALSVNKLELELEGKDKAVDVGAMSELVSLLKDDDTGVRAQAAGAIMTITITTKGKYSAIEAGAIPSLVQLLDDPESEVRLNALKGQF
;
A
#
# COMPACT_ATOMS: atom_id res chain seq x y z
N MET A 1 20.56 2.57 -15.19
CA MET A 1 19.88 1.26 -15.28
C MET A 1 19.02 1.13 -14.03
N ARG A 2 17.79 1.65 -13.99
CA ARG A 2 16.52 1.10 -14.50
C ARG A 2 16.11 -0.26 -13.89
N THR A 3 16.21 -0.43 -12.57
CA THR A 3 15.86 -1.73 -11.95
C THR A 3 14.98 -1.67 -10.68
N ASN A 4 14.42 -0.52 -10.29
CA ASN A 4 13.54 -0.46 -9.11
C ASN A 4 12.03 -0.55 -9.42
N ALA A 5 11.62 -0.32 -10.68
CA ALA A 5 10.21 -0.39 -11.08
C ALA A 5 9.70 -1.81 -11.37
N LEU A 6 10.60 -2.79 -11.55
CA LEU A 6 10.24 -4.18 -11.84
C LEU A 6 9.92 -5.02 -10.59
N SER A 7 10.39 -4.60 -9.41
CA SER A 7 10.14 -5.35 -8.17
C SER A 7 8.70 -5.15 -7.65
N VAL A 8 8.12 -3.97 -7.86
CA VAL A 8 6.75 -3.67 -7.40
C VAL A 8 5.71 -4.38 -8.29
N ASN A 9 5.95 -4.46 -9.60
CA ASN A 9 5.09 -5.19 -10.55
C ASN A 9 5.08 -6.72 -10.31
N LYS A 10 6.11 -7.28 -9.65
CA LYS A 10 6.17 -8.72 -9.38
C LYS A 10 5.22 -9.16 -8.25
N LEU A 11 4.74 -8.22 -7.43
CA LEU A 11 3.80 -8.49 -6.34
C LEU A 11 2.35 -8.65 -6.82
N GLU A 12 2.05 -8.24 -8.06
CA GLU A 12 0.68 -8.23 -8.60
C GLU A 12 0.17 -9.62 -8.99
N LEU A 13 1.06 -10.58 -9.29
CA LEU A 13 0.68 -11.86 -9.92
C LEU A 13 0.72 -13.11 -9.03
N GLU A 14 1.21 -13.03 -7.78
CA GLU A 14 1.32 -14.21 -6.92
C GLU A 14 0.92 -13.89 -5.47
N LEU A 15 -0.11 -14.57 -4.95
CA LEU A 15 -0.56 -14.43 -3.56
C LEU A 15 0.60 -14.62 -2.56
N GLU A 16 1.54 -15.48 -2.92
CA GLU A 16 2.76 -15.75 -2.15
C GLU A 16 3.68 -14.53 -2.02
N GLY A 17 3.70 -13.64 -3.01
CA GLY A 17 4.45 -12.39 -2.96
C GLY A 17 3.89 -11.41 -1.93
N LYS A 18 2.57 -11.40 -1.75
CA LYS A 18 1.86 -10.53 -0.80
C LYS A 18 2.10 -10.96 0.64
N ASP A 19 2.05 -12.26 0.89
CA ASP A 19 2.32 -12.82 2.22
C ASP A 19 3.80 -12.65 2.61
N LYS A 20 4.73 -12.77 1.66
CA LYS A 20 6.16 -12.47 1.87
C LYS A 20 6.40 -10.99 2.16
N ALA A 21 5.66 -10.09 1.50
CA ALA A 21 5.75 -8.65 1.78
C ALA A 21 5.35 -8.33 3.23
N VAL A 22 4.33 -9.03 3.74
CA VAL A 22 3.96 -8.94 5.17
C VAL A 22 5.08 -9.49 6.06
N ASP A 23 5.67 -10.63 5.73
CA ASP A 23 6.72 -11.26 6.55
C ASP A 23 7.98 -10.41 6.71
N VAL A 24 8.31 -9.59 5.70
CA VAL A 24 9.45 -8.66 5.79
C VAL A 24 9.10 -7.32 6.44
N GLY A 25 7.88 -7.17 6.98
CA GLY A 25 7.45 -5.95 7.68
C GLY A 25 7.12 -4.78 6.76
N ALA A 26 6.86 -5.01 5.47
CA ALA A 26 6.63 -3.94 4.50
C ALA A 26 5.41 -3.07 4.84
N MET A 27 4.42 -3.61 5.56
CA MET A 27 3.20 -2.86 5.89
C MET A 27 3.48 -1.58 6.70
N SER A 28 4.31 -1.66 7.75
CA SER A 28 4.60 -0.49 8.59
C SER A 28 5.34 0.61 7.83
N GLU A 29 6.25 0.21 6.95
CA GLU A 29 6.96 1.14 6.06
C GLU A 29 6.00 1.78 5.05
N LEU A 30 5.12 1.00 4.43
CA LEU A 30 4.13 1.55 3.51
C LEU A 30 3.17 2.52 4.21
N VAL A 31 2.80 2.27 5.47
CA VAL A 31 1.96 3.19 6.25
C VAL A 31 2.69 4.49 6.56
N SER A 32 4.01 4.48 6.79
CA SER A 32 4.77 5.72 7.01
C SER A 32 4.85 6.56 5.73
N LEU A 33 5.02 5.91 4.57
CA LEU A 33 5.08 6.54 3.24
C LEU A 33 3.75 7.17 2.80
N LEU A 34 2.62 6.87 3.46
CA LEU A 34 1.35 7.59 3.23
C LEU A 34 1.41 9.07 3.63
N LYS A 35 2.43 9.48 4.40
CA LYS A 35 2.62 10.87 4.84
C LYS A 35 3.78 11.57 4.14
N ASP A 36 4.32 10.96 3.08
CA ASP A 36 5.41 11.53 2.32
C ASP A 36 4.97 12.83 1.61
N ASP A 37 5.90 13.79 1.46
CA ASP A 37 5.62 15.05 0.78
C ASP A 37 5.35 14.83 -0.72
N ASP A 38 5.94 13.79 -1.31
CA ASP A 38 5.75 13.43 -2.72
C ASP A 38 4.43 12.67 -2.93
N THR A 39 3.56 13.26 -3.75
CA THR A 39 2.27 12.67 -4.12
C THR A 39 2.40 11.29 -4.78
N GLY A 40 3.41 11.10 -5.64
CA GLY A 40 3.65 9.83 -6.31
C GLY A 40 4.06 8.72 -5.33
N VAL A 41 4.78 9.07 -4.26
CA VAL A 41 5.10 8.14 -3.17
C VAL A 41 3.83 7.77 -2.41
N ARG A 42 3.01 8.75 -2.00
CA ARG A 42 1.73 8.48 -1.30
C ARG A 42 0.80 7.59 -2.14
N ALA A 43 0.67 7.89 -3.43
CA ALA A 43 -0.18 7.13 -4.35
C ALA A 43 0.30 5.67 -4.51
N GLN A 44 1.61 5.46 -4.64
CA GLN A 44 2.19 4.12 -4.74
C GLN A 44 2.07 3.34 -3.43
N ALA A 45 2.29 4.00 -2.28
CA ALA A 45 2.12 3.40 -0.97
C ALA A 45 0.67 2.94 -0.75
N ALA A 46 -0.31 3.80 -1.05
CA ALA A 46 -1.73 3.44 -0.98
C ALA A 46 -2.05 2.24 -1.89
N GLY A 47 -1.58 2.26 -3.15
CA GLY A 47 -1.78 1.15 -4.08
C GLY A 47 -1.17 -0.18 -3.60
N ALA A 48 0.05 -0.14 -3.06
CA ALA A 48 0.73 -1.32 -2.53
C ALA A 48 0.00 -1.91 -1.31
N ILE A 49 -0.49 -1.06 -0.39
CA ILE A 49 -1.30 -1.50 0.76
C ILE A 49 -2.57 -2.20 0.25
N MET A 50 -3.27 -1.62 -0.73
CA MET A 50 -4.46 -2.25 -1.31
C MET A 50 -4.15 -3.62 -1.89
N THR A 51 -3.06 -3.77 -2.64
CA THR A 51 -2.63 -5.06 -3.19
C THR A 51 -2.31 -6.10 -2.11
N ILE A 52 -1.65 -5.70 -1.02
CA ILE A 52 -1.32 -6.62 0.09
C ILE A 52 -2.59 -7.08 0.82
N THR A 53 -3.54 -6.17 1.04
CA THR A 53 -4.81 -6.46 1.74
C THR A 53 -5.78 -7.35 0.97
N ILE A 54 -5.44 -7.80 -0.25
CA ILE A 54 -6.18 -8.88 -0.93
C ILE A 54 -6.14 -10.18 -0.12
N THR A 55 -5.04 -10.42 0.62
CA THR A 55 -4.87 -11.59 1.48
C THR A 55 -5.39 -11.35 2.89
N THR A 56 -5.91 -12.39 3.56
CA THR A 56 -6.32 -12.30 4.97
C THR A 56 -5.17 -11.85 5.87
N LYS A 57 -3.96 -12.38 5.64
CA LYS A 57 -2.75 -12.01 6.37
C LYS A 57 -2.41 -10.52 6.19
N GLY A 58 -2.48 -10.03 4.94
CA GLY A 58 -2.30 -8.61 4.63
C GLY A 58 -3.33 -7.72 5.31
N LYS A 59 -4.60 -8.13 5.39
CA LYS A 59 -5.65 -7.40 6.13
C LYS A 59 -5.31 -7.28 7.62
N TYR A 60 -4.91 -8.38 8.28
CA TYR A 60 -4.50 -8.33 9.68
C TYR A 60 -3.28 -7.45 9.90
N SER A 61 -2.25 -7.59 9.06
CA SER A 61 -1.06 -6.75 9.13
C SER A 61 -1.37 -5.26 8.96
N ALA A 62 -2.30 -4.89 8.06
CA ALA A 62 -2.72 -3.50 7.87
C ALA A 62 -3.43 -2.94 9.11
N ILE A 63 -4.24 -3.75 9.79
CA ILE A 63 -4.90 -3.37 11.04
C ILE A 63 -3.86 -3.15 12.14
N GLU A 64 -2.93 -4.10 12.31
CA GLU A 64 -1.86 -4.02 13.31
C GLU A 64 -0.92 -2.83 13.09
N ALA A 65 -0.63 -2.49 11.83
CA ALA A 65 0.18 -1.35 11.46
C ALA A 65 -0.56 0.00 11.54
N GLY A 66 -1.86 0.02 11.84
CA GLY A 66 -2.64 1.26 11.88
C GLY A 66 -2.84 1.92 10.52
N ALA A 67 -2.97 1.13 9.45
CA ALA A 67 -3.18 1.64 8.09
C ALA A 67 -4.53 2.34 7.92
N ILE A 68 -5.58 1.87 8.60
CA ILE A 68 -6.96 2.36 8.40
C ILE A 68 -7.09 3.86 8.66
N PRO A 69 -6.68 4.42 9.83
CA PRO A 69 -6.75 5.87 10.04
C PRO A 69 -5.99 6.68 9.01
N SER A 70 -4.81 6.21 8.58
CA SER A 70 -3.98 6.89 7.58
C SER A 70 -4.62 6.88 6.19
N LEU A 71 -5.22 5.77 5.78
CA LEU A 71 -5.97 5.67 4.52
C LEU A 71 -7.23 6.54 4.52
N VAL A 72 -7.93 6.63 5.67
CA VAL A 72 -9.08 7.55 5.81
C VAL A 72 -8.65 9.00 5.66
N GLN A 73 -7.51 9.40 6.23
CA GLN A 73 -6.97 10.76 6.06
C GLN A 73 -6.63 11.07 4.60
N LEU A 74 -6.17 10.09 3.82
CA LEU A 74 -5.88 10.27 2.40
C LEU A 74 -7.12 10.49 1.53
N LEU A 75 -8.33 10.27 2.05
CA LEU A 75 -9.56 10.64 1.34
C LEU A 75 -9.72 12.15 1.20
N ASP A 76 -9.03 12.93 2.03
CA ASP A 76 -8.97 14.39 1.97
C ASP A 76 -7.68 14.91 1.28
N ASP A 77 -6.87 14.02 0.68
CA ASP A 77 -5.65 14.42 -0.03
C ASP A 77 -6.00 15.36 -1.20
N PRO A 78 -5.24 16.44 -1.43
CA PRO A 78 -5.50 17.35 -2.55
C PRO A 78 -5.49 16.63 -3.91
N GLU A 79 -4.73 15.55 -4.05
CA GLU A 79 -4.50 14.86 -5.30
C GLU A 79 -5.48 13.69 -5.51
N SER A 80 -6.19 13.76 -6.63
CA SER A 80 -7.27 12.81 -6.95
C SER A 80 -6.78 11.37 -7.12
N GLU A 81 -5.56 11.18 -7.60
CA GLU A 81 -4.95 9.86 -7.76
C GLU A 81 -4.69 9.19 -6.41
N VAL A 82 -4.23 9.96 -5.42
CA VAL A 82 -4.00 9.46 -4.05
C VAL A 82 -5.33 9.04 -3.43
N ARG A 83 -6.37 9.87 -3.55
CA ARG A 83 -7.72 9.54 -3.09
C ARG A 83 -8.26 8.28 -3.76
N LEU A 84 -8.07 8.14 -5.08
CA LEU A 84 -8.52 6.98 -5.83
C LEU A 84 -7.84 5.70 -5.33
N ASN A 85 -6.53 5.74 -5.10
CA ASN A 85 -5.80 4.57 -4.63
C ASN A 85 -6.15 4.20 -3.18
N ALA A 86 -6.49 5.17 -2.33
CA ALA A 86 -7.03 4.92 -1.00
C ALA A 86 -8.44 4.30 -1.03
N LEU A 87 -9.22 4.52 -2.10
CA LEU A 87 -10.57 3.97 -2.27
C LEU A 87 -10.63 2.64 -3.04
N LYS A 88 -9.57 2.27 -3.77
CA LYS A 88 -9.50 1.04 -4.58
C LYS A 88 -9.56 -0.28 -3.78
N GLY A 89 -9.82 -0.22 -2.46
CA GLY A 89 -9.99 -1.39 -1.61
C GLY A 89 -10.96 -2.39 -2.21
N GLN A 90 -10.44 -3.56 -2.60
CA GLN A 90 -11.23 -4.72 -2.99
C GLN A 90 -11.82 -5.31 -1.71
N PHE A 91 -12.99 -4.81 -1.29
CA PHE A 91 -13.78 -5.39 -0.21
C PHE A 91 -14.54 -6.63 -0.70
#